data_AF-A0A5C5VAM1-F1
#
_entry.id   AF-A0A5C5VAM1-F1
#
_cell.length_a   1.000
_cell.length_b   1.000
_cell.length_c   1.000
_cell.angle_alpha   90.00
_cell.angle_beta   90.00
_cell.angle_gamma   90.00
#
_symmetry.space_group_name_H-M   'P 1'
#
loop_
_entity.id
_entity.type
_entity.pdbx_description
1 polymer ?
#
loop_
_entity_poly.entity_id
_entity_poly.type
_entity_poly.pdbx_seq_one_letter_code
_entity_poly.pdbx_strand_id
1 'polypeptide(L)' 'MTTFLVATLSRYVLVDAADEDQARQLAKPGLEELYAKERERFGNDFPIEILTVRPATQEEIDLWNWHHQMIASHAT' A
#
# COMPACT_ATOMS: atom_id res chain seq x y z
N MET A 1 4.49 15.48 7.84
CA MET A 1 3.92 14.29 7.19
C MET A 1 4.75 13.10 7.63
N THR A 2 4.08 11.99 7.92
CA THR A 2 4.68 10.73 8.34
C THR A 2 4.31 9.68 7.30
N THR A 3 5.25 8.81 6.94
CA THR A 3 4.94 7.67 6.10
C THR A 3 4.28 6.59 6.95
N PHE A 4 3.07 6.18 6.56
CA PHE A 4 2.31 5.13 7.22
C PHE A 4 2.36 3.85 6.40
N LEU A 5 2.50 2.73 7.10
CA LEU A 5 2.21 1.41 6.57
C LEU A 5 0.73 1.12 6.77
N VAL A 6 0.04 0.87 5.66
CA VAL A 6 -1.36 0.46 5.65
C VAL A 6 -1.46 -0.93 5.06
N ALA A 7 -1.85 -1.90 5.89
CA ALA A 7 -1.83 -3.30 5.52
C ALA A 7 -3.19 -3.97 5.66
N THR A 8 -3.46 -4.84 4.70
CA THR A 8 -4.47 -5.89 4.73
C THR A 8 -3.84 -7.20 5.23
N LEU A 9 -4.56 -8.31 5.13
CA LEU A 9 -4.01 -9.63 5.48
C LEU A 9 -2.80 -10.02 4.61
N SER A 10 -2.76 -9.67 3.33
CA SER A 10 -1.78 -10.20 2.38
C SER A 10 -1.06 -9.15 1.52
N ARG A 11 -1.44 -7.87 1.65
CA ARG A 11 -0.89 -6.74 0.90
C ARG A 11 -0.74 -5.53 1.81
N TYR A 12 0.24 -4.68 1.52
CA TYR A 12 0.40 -3.39 2.18
C TYR A 12 0.87 -2.33 1.17
N VAL A 13 0.64 -1.07 1.52
CA VAL A 13 1.18 0.11 0.82
C VAL A 13 1.77 1.07 1.83
N LEU A 14 2.70 1.90 1.37
CA LEU A 14 3.21 3.03 2.14
C LEU A 14 2.63 4.33 1.59
N VAL A 15 2.12 5.19 2.46
CA VAL A 15 1.53 6.49 2.10
C VAL A 15 1.95 7.58 3.07
N ASP A 16 2.24 8.78 2.57
CA ASP A 16 2.47 9.92 3.44
C ASP A 16 1.14 10.54 3.89
N ALA A 17 0.95 10.66 5.19
CA ALA A 17 -0.25 11.21 5.80
C ALA A 17 0.07 12.03 7.07
N ALA A 18 -0.92 12.79 7.54
CA ALA A 18 -0.88 13.51 8.80
C ALA A 18 -1.26 12.61 9.99
N ASP A 19 -2.18 11.66 9.77
CA ASP A 19 -2.70 10.74 10.78
C ASP A 19 -3.17 9.41 10.14
N GLU A 20 -3.60 8.47 10.98
CA GLU A 20 -4.02 7.14 10.55
C GLU A 20 -5.31 7.15 9.69
N ASP A 21 -6.23 8.07 9.95
CA ASP A 21 -7.49 8.16 9.19
C ASP A 21 -7.22 8.63 7.76
N GLN A 22 -6.38 9.65 7.61
CA GLN A 22 -5.92 10.10 6.31
C GLN A 22 -5.11 8.99 5.61
N ALA A 23 -4.24 8.27 6.33
CA ALA A 23 -3.50 7.14 5.77
C ALA A 23 -4.45 6.06 5.20
N ARG A 24 -5.52 5.70 5.93
CA ARG A 24 -6.54 4.75 5.44
C ARG A 24 -7.18 5.20 4.14
N GLN A 25 -7.51 6.49 4.03
CA GLN A 25 -8.15 7.04 2.84
C GLN A 25 -7.19 7.04 1.64
N LEU A 26 -5.95 7.49 1.86
CA LEU A 26 -4.93 7.58 0.81
C LEU A 26 -4.43 6.22 0.33
N ALA A 27 -4.45 5.21 1.19
CA ALA A 27 -4.01 3.86 0.84
C ALA A 27 -4.99 3.09 -0.06
N LYS A 28 -6.27 3.48 -0.10
CA LYS A 28 -7.32 2.73 -0.83
C LYS A 28 -6.95 2.51 -2.30
N PRO A 29 -6.62 3.53 -3.12
CA PRO A 29 -6.34 3.31 -4.54
C PRO A 29 -5.18 2.33 -4.79
N GLY A 30 -4.10 2.44 -3.99
CA GLY A 30 -2.96 1.53 -4.11
C GLY A 30 -3.30 0.09 -3.72
N LEU A 31 -4.13 -0.10 -2.69
CA LEU A 31 -4.62 -1.45 -2.35
C LEU A 31 -5.55 -2.00 -3.43
N GLU A 32 -6.41 -1.17 -4.03
CA GLU A 32 -7.29 -1.59 -5.12
C GLU A 32 -6.51 -2.05 -6.35
N GLU A 33 -5.42 -1.38 -6.68
CA GLU A 33 -4.50 -1.81 -7.74
C GLU A 33 -3.86 -3.17 -7.43
N LEU A 34 -3.39 -3.37 -6.19
CA LEU A 34 -2.80 -4.64 -5.76
C LEU A 34 -3.77 -5.82 -5.76
N TYR A 35 -5.08 -5.55 -5.65
CA TYR A 35 -6.15 -6.55 -5.70
C TYR A 35 -6.89 -6.57 -7.04
N ALA A 36 -6.40 -5.88 -8.08
CA ALA A 36 -7.11 -5.76 -9.35
C ALA A 36 -7.40 -7.14 -9.99
N LYS A 37 -6.47 -8.08 -9.90
CA LYS A 37 -6.62 -9.46 -10.43
C LYS A 37 -7.66 -10.26 -9.64
N GLU A 38 -7.63 -10.15 -8.31
CA GLU A 38 -8.61 -10.79 -7.44
C GLU A 38 -10.01 -10.22 -7.68
N ARG A 39 -10.15 -8.91 -7.87
CA ARG A 39 -11.43 -8.27 -8.22
C ARG A 39 -11.92 -8.68 -9.61
N GLU A 40 -11.03 -8.82 -10.59
CA GLU A 40 -11.38 -9.36 -11.92
C GLU A 40 -11.89 -10.80 -11.82
N ARG A 41 -11.27 -11.63 -10.97
CA ARG A 41 -11.60 -13.05 -10.84
C ARG A 41 -12.83 -13.33 -9.98
N PHE A 42 -13.00 -12.59 -8.88
CA PHE A 42 -14.01 -12.85 -7.84
C PHE A 42 -15.11 -11.79 -7.77
N GLY A 43 -15.01 -10.72 -8.58
CA GLY A 43 -15.95 -9.61 -8.63
C GLY A 43 -15.49 -8.39 -7.85
N ASN A 44 -16.07 -7.23 -8.19
CA ASN A 44 -15.73 -5.94 -7.57
C ASN A 44 -16.03 -5.88 -6.06
N ASP A 45 -16.88 -6.77 -5.56
CA ASP A 45 -17.22 -6.88 -4.15
C ASP A 45 -16.15 -7.64 -3.33
N PHE A 46 -15.04 -8.06 -3.96
CA PHE A 46 -13.93 -8.68 -3.23
C PHE A 46 -13.43 -7.72 -2.13
N PRO A 47 -13.51 -8.11 -0.84
CA PRO A 47 -13.28 -7.21 0.26
C PRO A 47 -11.79 -6.86 0.40
N ILE A 48 -11.51 -5.58 0.61
CA ILE A 48 -10.18 -5.07 0.98
C ILE A 48 -10.27 -4.58 2.43
N GLU A 49 -9.98 -5.48 3.36
CA GLU A 49 -10.01 -5.18 4.79
C GLU A 49 -8.64 -4.69 5.27
N ILE A 50 -8.58 -3.43 5.71
CA ILE A 50 -7.37 -2.85 6.31
C ILE A 50 -7.31 -3.28 7.79
N LEU A 51 -6.32 -4.12 8.11
CA LEU A 51 -6.11 -4.66 9.45
C LEU A 51 -5.13 -3.84 10.28
N THR A 52 -4.15 -3.21 9.63
CA THR A 52 -3.08 -2.47 10.31
C THR A 52 -2.89 -1.10 9.67
N VAL A 53 -2.80 -0.09 10.53
CA VAL A 53 -2.35 1.26 10.16
C VAL A 53 -1.41 1.72 11.25
N ARG A 54 -0.20 2.10 10.88
CA ARG A 54 0.80 2.64 11.81
C ARG A 54 1.88 3.39 11.04
N PRO A 55 2.67 4.25 11.70
CA PRO A 55 3.92 4.73 11.12
C PRO A 55 4.77 3.56 10.60
N ALA A 56 5.30 3.72 9.40
CA ALA A 56 6.26 2.78 8.82
C ALA A 56 7.60 2.88 9.55
N THR A 57 8.32 1.77 9.67
CA THR A 57 9.70 1.80 10.14
C THR A 57 10.62 2.34 9.04
N GLN A 58 11.80 2.82 9.42
CA GLN A 58 12.78 3.28 8.42
C GLN A 58 13.17 2.16 7.44
N GLU A 59 13.32 0.93 7.93
CA GLU A 59 13.65 -0.25 7.12
C GLU A 59 12.56 -0.55 6.07
N GLU A 60 11.28 -0.41 6.43
CA GLU A 60 10.15 -0.59 5.51
C GLU A 60 10.16 0.48 4.41
N ILE A 61 10.46 1.72 4.78
CA ILE A 61 10.57 2.86 3.85
C ILE A 61 11.76 2.64 2.89
N ASP A 62 12.91 2.22 3.41
CA ASP A 62 14.12 2.01 2.62
C ASP A 62 13.92 0.87 1.61
N LEU A 63 13.32 -0.24 2.05
CA LEU A 63 12.99 -1.36 1.18
C LEU A 63 12.02 -0.96 0.06
N TRP A 64 10.99 -0.18 0.41
CA TRP A 64 10.02 0.33 -0.56
C TRP A 64 10.67 1.22 -1.60
N ASN A 65 11.51 2.17 -1.18
CA ASN A 65 12.21 3.08 -2.08
C ASN A 65 13.18 2.33 -3.00
N TRP A 66 13.94 1.38 -2.46
CA TRP A 66 14.83 0.54 -3.24
C TRP A 66 14.07 -0.27 -4.31
N HIS A 67 12.93 -0.87 -3.95
CA HIS A 67 12.10 -1.61 -4.90
C HIS A 67 11.61 -0.72 -6.05
N HIS A 68 11.14 0.49 -5.76
CA HIS A 68 10.68 1.43 -6.79
C HIS A 68 11.81 1.90 -7.70
N GLN A 69 12.99 2.17 -7.13
CA GLN A 69 14.20 2.49 -7.90
C GLN A 69 14.60 1.34 -8.83
N MET A 70 14.53 0.10 -8.34
CA MET A 70 14.78 -1.08 -9.17
C MET A 70 13.78 -1.18 -10.32
N ILE A 71 12.48 -1.10 -10.06
CA ILE A 71 11.47 -1.13 -11.14
C ILE A 71 11.74 -0.04 -12.18
N ALA A 72 12.01 1.19 -11.74
CA ALA A 72 12.30 2.30 -12.64
C ALA A 72 13.56 2.06 -13.50
N SER A 73 14.60 1.45 -12.93
CA SER A 73 15.84 1.12 -13.66
C SER A 73 15.69 -0.03 -14.67
N HIS A 74 14.69 -0.88 -14.51
CA HIS A 74 14.42 -2.04 -15.38
C HIS A 74 13.34 -1.77 -16.43
N ALA A 75 12.72 -0.58 -16.43
CA ALA A 75 11.72 -0.17 -17.40
C ALA A 75 12.29 0.43 -18.70
N THR A 76 13.61 0.37 -18.90
CA THR A 76 14.33 0.81 -20.12
C THR A 76 14.49 -0.29 -21.16
#